data_AF-A0A1J3JKH7-F1
#
_entry.id   AF-A0A1J3JKH7-F1
#
_cell.length_a   1.000
_cell.length_b   1.000
_cell.length_c   1.000
_cell.angle_alpha   90.00
_cell.angle_beta   90.00
_cell.angle_gamma   90.00
#
_symmetry.space_group_name_H-M   'P 1'
#
loop_
_entity.id
_entity.type
_entity.pdbx_description
1 polymer ?
#
loop_
_entity_poly.entity_id
_entity_poly.type
_entity_poly.pdbx_seq_one_letter_code
_entity_poly.pdbx_strand_id
1 'polypeptide(L)'
;VGLQFFEQGILDHRHNQTNICLIPKISPPSTMIDFRPISLCNVSYKIISKILVNRLKHHLSGVISENQAAFIPGRMITDNVIIAHETYYALKSR
;
A
#
# COMPACT_ATOMS: atom_id res chain seq x y z
N VAL A 1 13.85 -10.21 19.92
CA VAL A 1 12.42 -10.48 19.67
C VAL A 1 12.06 -10.45 18.18
N GLY A 2 12.51 -9.47 17.38
CA GLY A 2 12.19 -9.45 15.93
C GLY A 2 12.98 -10.40 15.01
N LEU A 3 14.15 -10.91 15.45
CA LEU A 3 15.03 -11.76 14.62
C LEU A 3 14.54 -13.21 14.47
N GLN A 4 13.85 -13.76 15.48
CA GLN A 4 13.31 -15.13 15.44
C GLN A 4 12.37 -15.36 14.26
N PHE A 5 11.63 -14.33 13.84
CA PHE A 5 10.79 -14.42 12.64
C PHE A 5 11.59 -14.81 11.40
N PHE A 6 12.80 -14.27 11.23
CA PHE A 6 13.62 -14.54 10.04
C PHE A 6 14.32 -15.91 10.09
N GLU A 7 14.41 -16.52 11.27
CA GLU A 7 14.99 -17.86 11.45
C GLU A 7 13.92 -18.96 11.36
N GLN A 8 12.75 -18.74 11.99
CA GLN A 8 11.70 -19.75 12.14
C GLN A 8 10.52 -19.55 11.18
N GLY A 9 10.39 -18.37 10.57
CA GLY A 9 9.22 -17.99 9.76
C GLY A 9 7.96 -17.73 10.58
N ILE A 10 8.03 -17.77 11.90
CA ILE A 10 6.89 -17.63 12.81
C ILE A 10 6.84 -16.19 13.34
N LEU A 11 5.71 -15.53 13.13
CA LEU A 11 5.42 -14.23 13.73
C LEU A 11 4.69 -14.43 15.07
N ASP A 12 5.27 -13.91 16.16
CA ASP A 12 4.64 -13.97 17.47
C ASP A 12 3.31 -13.20 17.47
N HIS A 13 2.23 -13.87 17.89
CA HIS A 13 0.86 -13.37 17.97
C HIS A 13 0.70 -11.97 18.58
N ARG A 14 1.56 -11.58 19.52
CA ARG A 14 1.54 -10.23 20.13
C ARG A 14 1.80 -9.12 19.11
N HIS A 15 2.51 -9.40 18.02
CA HIS A 15 2.75 -8.43 16.95
C HIS A 15 1.48 -8.07 16.17
N ASN A 16 0.47 -8.95 16.17
CA ASN A 16 -0.81 -8.72 15.52
C ASN A 16 -1.80 -7.95 16.40
N GLN A 17 -1.46 -7.64 17.65
CA GLN A 17 -2.26 -6.76 18.50
C GLN A 17 -2.09 -5.31 18.01
N THR A 18 -3.21 -4.64 17.70
CA THR A 18 -3.22 -3.26 17.22
C THR A 18 -4.31 -2.46 17.91
N ASN A 19 -4.01 -1.19 18.20
CA ASN A 19 -5.02 -0.22 18.60
C ASN A 19 -5.59 0.45 17.34
N ILE A 20 -6.88 0.81 17.35
CA ILE A 20 -7.51 1.56 16.25
C ILE A 20 -7.65 3.02 16.69
N CYS A 21 -7.09 3.93 15.89
CA CYS A 21 -7.28 5.37 16.03
C CYS A 21 -8.18 5.89 14.91
N LEU A 22 -9.14 6.75 15.23
CA LEU A 22 -10.04 7.36 14.25
C LEU A 22 -9.54 8.76 13.88
N ILE A 23 -9.22 8.97 12.60
CA ILE A 23 -8.81 10.28 12.07
C ILE A 23 -9.96 10.88 11.25
N PRO A 24 -10.44 12.10 11.55
CA PRO A 24 -11.46 12.77 10.74
C PRO A 24 -10.99 12.96 9.28
N LYS A 25 -11.83 12.60 8.31
CA LYS A 25 -11.61 12.90 6.88
C LYS A 25 -12.10 14.30 6.50
N ILE A 26 -13.13 14.79 7.21
CA ILE A 26 -13.76 16.10 7.02
C ILE A 26 -13.93 16.78 8.38
N SER A 27 -14.16 18.10 8.38
CA SER A 27 -14.40 18.87 9.60
C SER A 27 -15.64 19.77 9.44
N PRO A 28 -16.62 19.72 10.37
CA PRO A 28 -16.73 18.77 11.47
C PRO A 28 -17.23 17.39 11.00
N PRO A 29 -16.76 16.27 11.58
CA PRO A 29 -17.29 14.95 11.28
C PRO A 29 -18.69 14.76 11.87
N SER A 30 -19.61 14.12 11.14
CA SER A 30 -21.01 13.95 11.56
C SER A 30 -21.41 12.47 11.72
N THR A 31 -20.79 11.57 10.95
CA THR A 31 -21.08 10.14 10.94
C THR A 31 -19.81 9.31 11.05
N MET A 32 -19.95 8.01 11.37
CA MET A 32 -18.78 7.10 11.43
C MET A 32 -18.05 6.96 10.10
N ILE A 33 -18.75 7.17 8.98
CA ILE A 33 -18.14 7.14 7.64
C ILE A 33 -17.19 8.33 7.46
N ASP A 34 -17.33 9.41 8.24
CA ASP A 34 -16.45 10.57 8.16
C ASP A 34 -15.08 10.35 8.81
N PHE A 35 -14.89 9.24 9.51
CA PHE A 35 -13.61 8.86 10.09
C PHE A 35 -12.89 7.82 9.24
N ARG A 36 -11.56 7.94 9.19
CA ARG A 36 -10.66 6.92 8.68
C ARG A 36 -10.10 6.14 9.86
N PRO A 37 -10.36 4.83 9.99
CA PRO A 37 -9.70 4.01 10.99
C PRO A 37 -8.24 3.76 10.58
N ILE A 38 -7.31 3.98 11.50
CA ILE A 38 -5.88 3.69 11.35
C ILE A 38 -5.48 2.68 12.41
N SER A 39 -4.87 1.57 11.97
CA SER A 39 -4.27 0.58 12.86
C SER A 39 -2.90 1.03 13.34
N LEU A 40 -2.76 1.26 14.64
CA LEU A 40 -1.49 1.54 15.31
C LEU A 40 -0.78 0.22 15.65
N CYS A 41 -0.26 -0.42 14.60
CA CYS A 41 0.43 -1.70 14.74
C CYS A 41 1.77 -1.56 15.50
N ASN A 42 2.24 -2.68 16.05
CA ASN A 42 3.53 -2.78 16.69
C ASN A 42 4.70 -2.33 15.77
N VAL A 43 5.68 -1.61 16.31
CA VAL A 43 6.84 -1.12 15.55
C VAL A 43 7.67 -2.27 14.97
N SER A 44 7.87 -3.36 15.73
CA SER A 44 8.58 -4.54 15.25
C SER A 44 7.86 -5.20 14.08
N TYR A 45 6.52 -5.23 14.08
CA TYR A 45 5.73 -5.67 12.91
C TYR A 45 6.03 -4.80 11.69
N LYS A 46 6.04 -3.47 11.85
CA LYS A 46 6.35 -2.53 10.76
C LYS A 46 7.78 -2.71 10.23
N ILE A 47 8.76 -2.95 11.10
CA ILE A 47 10.15 -3.21 10.71
C ILE A 47 10.25 -4.49 9.87
N ILE A 48 9.66 -5.59 10.36
CA ILE A 48 9.64 -6.88 9.63
C ILE A 48 8.99 -6.70 8.26
N SER A 49 7.80 -6.09 8.21
CA SER A 49 7.09 -5.81 6.96
C SER A 49 7.94 -4.97 5.99
N LYS A 50 8.63 -3.94 6.49
CA LYS A 50 9.50 -3.09 5.65
C LYS A 50 10.67 -3.88 5.06
N ILE A 51 11.30 -4.76 5.84
CA ILE A 51 12.36 -5.64 5.36
C ILE A 51 11.84 -6.56 4.24
N LEU A 52 10.66 -7.17 4.43
CA LEU A 52 10.05 -8.03 3.41
C LEU A 52 9.73 -7.27 2.13
N VAL A 53 9.16 -6.06 2.22
CA VAL A 53 8.89 -5.20 1.06
C VAL A 53 10.19 -4.87 0.32
N ASN A 54 11.26 -4.52 1.03
CA ASN A 54 12.54 -4.21 0.41
C ASN A 54 13.14 -5.42 -0.33
N ARG A 55 12.94 -6.64 0.19
CA ARG A 55 13.34 -7.88 -0.50
C ARG A 55 12.49 -8.11 -1.76
N LEU A 56 11.17 -8.04 -1.63
CA LEU A 56 10.22 -8.29 -2.73
C LEU A 56 10.33 -7.27 -3.88
N LYS A 57 10.70 -6.02 -3.57
CA LYS A 57 10.80 -4.93 -4.54
C LYS A 57 11.63 -5.28 -5.79
N HIS A 58 12.69 -6.08 -5.64
CA HIS A 58 13.55 -6.48 -6.76
C HIS A 58 12.88 -7.45 -7.74
N HIS A 59 11.84 -8.15 -7.31
CA HIS A 59 11.10 -9.11 -8.13
C HIS A 59 9.76 -8.56 -8.62
N LEU A 60 9.33 -7.42 -8.09
CA LEU A 60 7.98 -6.92 -8.27
C LEU A 60 7.66 -6.63 -9.75
N SER A 61 8.62 -6.14 -10.53
CA SER A 61 8.46 -5.85 -11.96
C SER A 61 8.08 -7.06 -12.81
N GLY A 62 8.51 -8.27 -12.42
CA GLY A 62 8.19 -9.52 -13.14
C GLY A 62 6.89 -10.19 -12.70
N VAL A 63 6.25 -9.70 -11.62
CA VAL A 63 5.05 -10.31 -11.03
C VAL A 63 3.81 -9.42 -11.21
N ILE A 64 4.00 -8.10 -11.29
CA ILE A 64 2.90 -7.15 -11.45
C ILE A 64 2.61 -6.86 -12.92
N SER A 65 1.33 -6.60 -13.24
CA SER A 65 0.94 -6.10 -14.56
C SER A 65 1.57 -4.74 -14.86
N GLU A 66 1.87 -4.48 -16.13
CA GLU A 66 2.29 -3.16 -16.63
C GLU A 66 1.25 -2.07 -16.31
N ASN A 67 -0.04 -2.43 -16.28
CA ASN A 67 -1.14 -1.51 -16.03
C ASN A 67 -1.25 -1.08 -14.55
N GLN A 68 -0.49 -1.69 -13.64
CA GLN A 68 -0.46 -1.31 -12.24
C GLN A 68 0.49 -0.13 -12.01
N ALA A 69 -0.04 1.10 -12.07
CA ALA A 69 0.78 2.31 -11.92
C ALA A 69 1.03 2.72 -10.46
N ALA A 70 0.09 2.47 -9.54
CA ALA A 70 0.19 2.95 -8.17
C ALA A 70 1.19 2.15 -7.32
N PHE A 71 1.93 2.86 -6.46
CA PHE A 71 2.86 2.29 -5.48
C PHE A 71 4.06 1.51 -6.06
N ILE A 72 4.34 1.69 -7.35
CA ILE A 72 5.50 1.09 -8.03
C ILE A 72 6.54 2.18 -8.32
N PRO A 73 7.79 2.02 -7.86
CA PRO A 73 8.85 2.96 -8.16
C PRO A 73 9.04 3.13 -9.68
N GLY A 74 9.09 4.37 -10.14
CA GLY A 74 9.26 4.69 -11.56
C GLY A 74 7.97 4.66 -12.40
N ARG A 75 6.81 4.35 -11.82
CA ARG A 75 5.50 4.50 -12.47
C ARG A 75 4.76 5.68 -11.87
N MET A 76 4.30 6.59 -12.71
CA MET A 76 3.60 7.80 -12.27
C MET A 76 2.12 7.71 -12.59
N ILE A 77 1.28 8.28 -11.73
CA ILE A 77 -0.18 8.34 -11.99
C ILE A 77 -0.49 9.16 -13.24
N THR A 78 0.39 10.09 -13.61
CA THR A 78 0.31 10.90 -14.83
C THR A 78 0.37 10.05 -16.09
N ASP A 79 1.11 8.93 -16.07
CA ASP A 79 1.24 8.04 -17.23
C ASP A 79 -0.14 7.48 -17.63
N ASN A 80 -0.96 7.12 -16.63
CA ASN A 80 -2.34 6.68 -16.85
C ASN A 80 -3.23 7.78 -17.44
N VAL A 81 -3.03 9.04 -17.05
CA VAL A 81 -3.78 10.18 -17.60
C VAL A 81 -3.45 10.36 -19.09
N ILE A 82 -2.17 10.26 -19.45
CA ILE A 82 -1.70 10.37 -20.84
C ILE A 82 -2.30 9.24 -21.68
N ILE A 83 -2.19 7.99 -21.22
CA ILE A 83 -2.74 6.81 -21.93
C ILE A 83 -4.25 6.97 -22.14
N ALA A 84 -4.99 7.41 -21.12
CA ALA A 84 -6.43 7.63 -21.23
C ALA A 84 -6.77 8.72 -22.27
N HIS A 85 -5.98 9.79 -22.28
CA HIS A 85 -6.12 10.86 -23.27
C HIS A 85 -5.87 10.32 -24.68
N GLU A 86 -4.71 9.72 -24.95
CA GLU A 86 -4.39 9.15 -26.27
C GLU A 86 -5.44 8.16 -26.77
N THR A 87 -5.92 7.28 -25.89
CA THR A 87 -6.98 6.31 -26.21
C THR A 87 -8.28 7.01 -26.61
N TYR A 88 -8.69 8.05 -25.89
CA TYR A 88 -9.87 8.84 -26.21
C TYR A 88 -9.75 9.51 -27.59
N TYR A 89 -8.60 10.13 -27.89
CA TYR A 89 -8.37 10.74 -29.20
C TYR A 89 -8.37 9.72 -30.33
N ALA A 90 -7.73 8.57 -30.14
CA ALA A 90 -7.68 7.49 -31.13
C ALA A 90 -9.08 6.91 -31.46
N LEU A 91 -9.97 6.85 -30.46
CA LEU A 91 -11.36 6.42 -30.66
C LEU A 91 -12.19 7.49 -31.37
N LYS A 92 -11.94 8.78 -31.10
CA LYS A 92 -12.63 9.89 -31.77
C LYS A 92 -12.17 10.11 -33.22
N SER A 93 -10.94 9.74 -33.55
CA SER A 93 -10.39 9.84 -34.91
C SER A 93 -10.73 8.66 -35.82
N ARG A 94 -11.52 7.70 -35.32
CA ARG A 94 -12.12 6.61 -36.10
C ARG A 94 -13.58 6.93 -36.38
#